data_AF-A0A259TZ12-F1
#
_entry.id   AF-A0A259TZ12-F1
#
_cell.length_a   1.000
_cell.length_b   1.000
_cell.length_c   1.000
_cell.angle_alpha   90.00
_cell.angle_beta   90.00
_cell.angle_gamma   90.00
#
_symmetry.space_group_name_H-M   'P 1'
#
loop_
_entity.id
_entity.type
_entity.pdbx_description
1 polymer ?
#
loop_
_entity_poly.entity_id
_entity_poly.type
_entity_poly.pdbx_seq_one_letter_code
_entity_poly.pdbx_strand_id
1 'polypeptide(L)'
;MQSYTNLEEDATLEAPAETLLDNVKRLWSIIFPLKEFVMSSNEPRVIHDGKQEESYRASDMSDGERVGFYLIGHVVTAPKSSVIIIDEPELHLHKVIQNKIFDLLESERDDCVFVYVTHDLDFAVSRRNAVNVWVKGYNGKAWDWEEFDNVDGLPELLSLRVKGSRESVVLVEGDYDSWDYKIYSVVYSDFTVLPSGGGARSVINYTNTLRGMDHMHRLKPVGIIDRDFRTDMDISSLEAKGIYAINTYKVENLLVSRVVIEAFMECASYTKDQASKAMDHIILGVKEKIKENRDRIVANAVASSVREKFRSIGLGHADADSLRHNVASVYNSVDLDKMIEDVSATVDAYIASGDIDNMLKLYSAKKGALYAVASGLGLSVVSYEEQIMRYLSSDHCSGVRDAFISICPVIPG
;
A
#
# COMPACT_ATOMS: atom_id res chain seq x y z
N MET A 1 46.82 -42.08 -65.33
CA MET A 1 45.45 -42.43 -64.92
C MET A 1 45.54 -43.63 -63.98
N GLN A 2 45.68 -43.39 -62.68
CA GLN A 2 45.15 -44.22 -61.59
C GLN A 2 45.53 -43.57 -60.25
N SER A 3 44.51 -43.56 -59.39
CA SER A 3 44.32 -42.91 -58.11
C SER A 3 45.16 -43.48 -56.98
N TYR A 4 45.64 -42.62 -56.07
CA TYR A 4 45.69 -42.93 -54.64
C TYR A 4 45.22 -41.72 -53.82
N THR A 5 44.43 -42.08 -52.84
CA THR A 5 43.52 -41.31 -52.00
C THR A 5 44.20 -40.83 -50.71
N ASN A 6 43.56 -39.88 -50.03
CA ASN A 6 43.64 -39.54 -48.60
C ASN A 6 44.79 -38.63 -48.13
N LEU A 7 44.43 -37.42 -47.69
CA LEU A 7 44.16 -37.13 -46.28
C LEU A 7 43.52 -35.73 -46.18
N GLU A 8 42.19 -35.67 -46.22
CA GLU A 8 41.45 -34.57 -45.61
C GLU A 8 41.35 -34.91 -44.12
N GLU A 9 42.19 -34.28 -43.29
CA GLU A 9 41.93 -34.18 -41.86
C GLU A 9 40.88 -33.09 -41.66
N ASP A 10 39.63 -33.51 -41.59
CA ASP A 10 38.51 -32.70 -41.11
C ASP A 10 38.66 -32.53 -39.59
N ALA A 11 39.47 -31.56 -39.18
CA ALA A 11 39.53 -31.12 -37.80
C ALA A 11 38.26 -30.33 -37.50
N THR A 12 37.24 -31.00 -36.94
CA THR A 12 36.14 -30.33 -36.25
C THR A 12 36.72 -29.54 -35.09
N LEU A 13 37.04 -28.26 -35.34
CA LEU A 13 37.42 -27.29 -34.32
C LEU A 13 36.22 -27.11 -33.39
N GLU A 14 36.27 -27.74 -32.21
CA GLU A 14 35.35 -27.45 -31.11
C GLU A 14 35.44 -25.94 -30.80
N ALA A 15 34.27 -25.31 -30.63
CA ALA A 15 34.21 -23.91 -30.25
C ALA A 15 35.01 -23.70 -28.95
N PRO A 16 35.82 -22.61 -28.85
CA PRO A 16 36.61 -22.36 -27.66
C PRO A 16 35.71 -22.27 -26.42
N ALA A 17 36.21 -22.78 -25.29
CA ALA A 17 35.49 -22.71 -24.02
C ALA A 17 35.18 -21.25 -23.64
N GLU A 18 33.95 -21.01 -23.16
CA GLU A 18 33.49 -19.70 -22.74
C GLU A 18 34.38 -19.14 -21.61
N THR A 19 34.85 -17.90 -21.76
CA THR A 19 35.70 -17.28 -20.75
C THR A 19 34.86 -16.55 -19.69
N LEU A 20 35.48 -16.25 -18.53
CA LEU A 20 34.82 -15.41 -17.51
C LEU A 20 34.40 -14.04 -18.06
N LEU A 21 35.17 -13.50 -19.01
CA LEU A 21 34.84 -12.23 -19.66
C LEU A 21 33.61 -12.37 -20.58
N ASP A 22 33.44 -13.51 -21.24
CA ASP A 22 32.27 -13.79 -22.08
C ASP A 22 31.01 -13.91 -21.21
N ASN A 23 31.12 -14.55 -20.04
CA ASN A 23 30.04 -14.57 -19.04
C ASN A 23 29.66 -13.16 -18.58
N VAL A 24 30.66 -12.33 -18.26
CA VAL A 24 30.42 -10.93 -17.86
C VAL A 24 29.69 -10.16 -18.97
N LYS A 25 30.12 -10.29 -20.22
CA LYS A 25 29.47 -9.64 -21.38
C LYS A 25 28.04 -10.12 -21.57
N ARG A 26 27.80 -11.43 -21.49
CA ARG A 26 26.47 -12.03 -21.62
C ARG A 26 25.51 -11.48 -20.56
N LEU A 27 25.91 -11.52 -19.30
CA LEU A 27 25.09 -11.02 -18.18
C LEU A 27 24.85 -9.51 -18.28
N TRP A 28 25.89 -8.75 -18.67
CA TRP A 28 25.78 -7.32 -18.92
C TRP A 28 24.71 -7.00 -19.96
N SER A 29 24.71 -7.67 -21.12
CA SER A 29 23.73 -7.46 -22.17
C SER A 29 22.30 -7.83 -21.77
N ILE A 30 22.12 -8.77 -20.84
CA ILE A 30 20.79 -9.10 -20.30
C ILE A 30 20.29 -7.98 -19.36
N ILE A 31 21.19 -7.46 -18.51
CA ILE A 31 20.87 -6.40 -17.53
C ILE A 31 20.64 -5.06 -18.22
N PHE A 32 21.48 -4.72 -19.20
CA PHE A 32 21.43 -3.47 -19.96
C PHE A 32 21.26 -3.72 -21.47
N PRO A 33 20.03 -4.02 -21.96
CA PRO A 33 19.80 -4.45 -23.35
C PRO A 33 20.26 -3.48 -24.44
N LEU A 34 20.29 -2.18 -24.14
CA LEU A 34 20.72 -1.13 -25.08
C LEU A 34 22.21 -0.79 -24.94
N LYS A 35 22.99 -1.59 -24.21
CA LYS A 35 24.38 -1.28 -23.88
C LYS A 35 25.22 -2.54 -24.04
N GLU A 36 26.18 -2.49 -24.95
CA GLU A 36 27.10 -3.60 -25.19
C GLU A 36 28.43 -3.31 -24.50
N PHE A 37 28.93 -4.25 -23.69
CA PHE A 37 30.24 -4.15 -23.08
C PHE A 37 31.30 -4.77 -24.00
N VAL A 38 32.30 -3.99 -24.41
CA VAL A 38 33.34 -4.42 -25.33
C VAL A 38 34.74 -4.10 -24.80
N MET A 39 35.70 -4.92 -25.18
CA MET A 39 37.12 -4.62 -24.98
C MET A 39 37.68 -4.09 -26.30
N SER A 40 38.04 -2.81 -26.34
CA SER A 40 38.68 -2.18 -27.50
C SER A 40 40.10 -1.78 -27.14
N SER A 41 41.10 -2.36 -27.80
CA SER A 41 42.52 -2.11 -27.53
C SER A 41 42.92 -2.28 -26.04
N ASN A 42 42.38 -3.32 -25.39
CA ASN A 42 42.51 -3.58 -23.94
C ASN A 42 41.89 -2.51 -23.01
N GLU A 43 41.10 -1.58 -23.53
CA GLU A 43 40.29 -0.64 -22.74
C GLU A 43 38.83 -1.13 -22.70
N PRO A 44 38.23 -1.28 -21.50
CA PRO A 44 36.81 -1.58 -21.37
C PRO A 44 35.96 -0.38 -21.79
N ARG A 45 35.04 -0.60 -22.72
CA ARG A 45 34.17 0.43 -23.31
C ARG A 45 32.73 -0.09 -23.38
N VAL A 46 31.79 0.84 -23.43
CA VAL A 46 30.38 0.55 -23.64
C VAL A 46 29.94 1.17 -24.96
N ILE A 47 29.19 0.41 -25.76
CA ILE A 47 28.54 0.90 -26.98
C ILE A 47 27.05 1.01 -26.69
N HIS A 48 26.47 2.19 -26.94
CA HIS A 48 25.03 2.38 -26.82
C HIS A 48 24.32 1.99 -28.12
N ASP A 49 23.32 1.11 -28.01
CA ASP A 49 22.39 0.76 -29.10
C ASP A 49 23.07 0.36 -30.42
N GLY A 50 24.21 -0.33 -30.33
CA GLY A 50 25.01 -0.75 -31.50
C GLY A 50 25.70 0.40 -32.27
N LYS A 51 25.56 1.65 -31.82
CA LYS A 51 26.16 2.82 -32.46
C LYS A 51 27.58 3.03 -31.94
N GLN A 52 28.56 2.56 -32.70
CA GLN A 52 29.99 2.69 -32.37
C GLN A 52 30.42 4.15 -32.09
N GLU A 53 29.78 5.13 -32.73
CA GLU A 53 30.04 6.56 -32.51
C GLU A 53 29.61 7.06 -31.12
N GLU A 54 28.64 6.37 -30.49
CA GLU A 54 28.15 6.65 -29.14
C GLU A 54 28.90 5.81 -28.08
N SER A 55 30.13 5.39 -28.38
CA SER A 55 30.94 4.59 -27.46
C SER A 55 31.70 5.43 -26.45
N TYR A 56 31.64 5.04 -25.18
CA TYR A 56 32.31 5.73 -24.08
C TYR A 56 33.12 4.76 -23.21
N ARG A 57 34.06 5.31 -22.43
CA ARG A 57 34.94 4.50 -21.58
C ARG A 57 34.19 3.98 -20.37
N ALA A 58 34.62 2.84 -19.82
CA ALA A 58 34.06 2.37 -18.56
C ALA A 58 34.19 3.39 -17.40
N SER A 59 35.18 4.29 -17.45
CA SER A 59 35.31 5.41 -16.50
C SER A 59 34.15 6.39 -16.53
N ASP A 60 33.48 6.50 -17.68
CA ASP A 60 32.40 7.45 -17.95
C ASP A 60 31.01 6.82 -17.75
N MET A 61 30.96 5.56 -17.31
CA MET A 61 29.73 4.88 -16.91
C MET A 61 29.02 5.66 -15.79
N SER A 62 27.70 5.68 -15.86
CA SER A 62 26.82 6.06 -14.76
C SER A 62 27.04 5.17 -13.52
N ASP A 63 26.61 5.63 -12.35
CA ASP A 63 26.73 4.86 -11.10
C ASP A 63 26.10 3.47 -11.22
N GLY A 64 24.89 3.36 -11.76
CA GLY A 64 24.20 2.08 -11.92
C GLY A 64 24.91 1.11 -12.87
N GLU A 65 25.57 1.62 -13.91
CA GLU A 65 26.39 0.81 -14.82
C GLU A 65 27.66 0.31 -14.11
N ARG A 66 28.35 1.17 -13.36
CA ARG A 66 29.54 0.78 -12.61
C ARG A 66 29.21 -0.28 -11.57
N VAL A 67 28.11 -0.10 -10.82
CA VAL A 67 27.63 -1.07 -9.84
C VAL A 67 27.23 -2.37 -10.53
N GLY A 68 26.50 -2.30 -11.65
CA GLY A 68 26.14 -3.49 -12.42
C GLY A 68 27.37 -4.29 -12.88
N PHE A 69 28.37 -3.61 -13.46
CA PHE A 69 29.62 -4.25 -13.89
C PHE A 69 30.36 -4.89 -12.71
N TYR A 70 30.45 -4.17 -11.59
CA TYR A 70 31.09 -4.64 -10.37
C TYR A 70 30.42 -5.90 -9.82
N LEU A 71 29.09 -5.90 -9.68
CA LEU A 71 28.33 -7.03 -9.17
C LEU A 71 28.49 -8.27 -10.05
N ILE A 72 28.34 -8.11 -11.37
CA ILE A 72 28.52 -9.21 -12.33
C ILE A 72 29.92 -9.79 -12.22
N GLY A 73 30.95 -8.93 -12.24
CA GLY A 73 32.35 -9.37 -12.15
C GLY A 73 32.64 -10.16 -10.87
N HIS A 74 32.17 -9.68 -9.73
CA HIS A 74 32.35 -10.35 -8.44
C HIS A 74 31.63 -11.70 -8.36
N VAL A 75 30.39 -11.78 -8.86
CA VAL A 75 29.60 -13.03 -8.83
C VAL A 75 30.19 -14.07 -9.80
N VAL A 76 30.55 -13.66 -11.01
CA VAL A 76 31.13 -14.57 -12.02
C VAL A 76 32.50 -15.11 -11.56
N THR A 77 33.28 -14.30 -10.84
CA THR A 77 34.62 -14.70 -10.37
C THR A 77 34.61 -15.35 -8.98
N ALA A 78 33.47 -15.42 -8.30
CA ALA A 78 33.40 -16.03 -6.98
C ALA A 78 33.77 -17.53 -7.02
N PRO A 79 34.43 -18.07 -5.98
CA PRO A 79 34.75 -19.49 -5.92
C PRO A 79 33.49 -20.36 -5.98
N LYS A 80 33.63 -21.60 -6.48
CA LYS A 80 32.54 -22.58 -6.45
C LYS A 80 32.09 -22.88 -5.03
N SER A 81 30.79 -23.09 -4.84
CA SER A 81 30.19 -23.43 -3.54
C SER A 81 30.57 -22.48 -2.40
N SER A 82 30.65 -21.19 -2.71
CA SER A 82 30.96 -20.14 -1.74
C SER A 82 29.71 -19.41 -1.25
N VAL A 83 29.89 -18.57 -0.23
CA VAL A 83 28.85 -17.67 0.27
C VAL A 83 29.13 -16.27 -0.27
N ILE A 84 28.15 -15.70 -0.95
CA ILE A 84 28.20 -14.34 -1.49
C ILE A 84 27.35 -13.45 -0.59
N ILE A 85 27.99 -12.52 0.12
CA ILE A 85 27.32 -11.58 1.02
C ILE A 85 27.20 -10.24 0.30
N ILE A 86 25.99 -9.70 0.23
CA ILE A 86 25.67 -8.44 -0.43
C ILE A 86 25.01 -7.53 0.60
N ASP A 87 25.72 -6.46 0.94
CA ASP A 87 25.26 -5.43 1.87
C ASP A 87 24.65 -4.27 1.08
N GLU A 88 23.45 -3.86 1.45
CA GLU A 88 22.64 -2.82 0.80
C GLU A 88 22.46 -3.06 -0.72
N PRO A 89 21.81 -4.17 -1.14
CA PRO A 89 21.60 -4.52 -2.56
C PRO A 89 20.82 -3.46 -3.35
N GLU A 90 20.10 -2.56 -2.69
CA GLU A 90 19.36 -1.43 -3.26
C GLU A 90 20.26 -0.24 -3.66
N LEU A 91 21.49 -0.19 -3.18
CA LEU A 91 22.34 0.99 -3.30
C LEU A 91 22.81 1.21 -4.74
N HIS A 92 22.59 2.43 -5.25
CA HIS A 92 22.92 2.87 -6.62
C HIS A 92 22.26 2.10 -7.78
N LEU A 93 21.28 1.24 -7.50
CA LEU A 93 20.47 0.57 -8.52
C LEU A 93 19.06 1.15 -8.57
N HIS A 94 18.54 1.33 -9.79
CA HIS A 94 17.14 1.71 -9.94
C HIS A 94 16.24 0.51 -9.56
N LYS A 95 15.20 0.73 -8.73
CA LYS A 95 14.32 -0.34 -8.21
C LYS A 95 13.80 -1.30 -9.29
N VAL A 96 13.50 -0.77 -10.48
CA VAL A 96 13.00 -1.56 -11.62
C VAL A 96 13.99 -2.64 -12.10
N ILE A 97 15.30 -2.41 -12.02
CA ILE A 97 16.32 -3.37 -12.49
C ILE A 97 16.90 -4.22 -11.36
N GLN A 98 16.77 -3.78 -10.11
CA GLN A 98 17.38 -4.43 -8.94
C GLN A 98 17.00 -5.92 -8.85
N ASN A 99 15.70 -6.23 -8.81
CA ASN A 99 15.23 -7.61 -8.71
C ASN A 99 15.72 -8.46 -9.88
N LYS A 100 15.66 -7.91 -11.11
CA LYS A 100 16.13 -8.60 -12.32
C LYS A 100 17.62 -8.93 -12.26
N ILE A 101 18.44 -8.01 -11.74
CA ILE A 101 19.88 -8.23 -11.58
C ILE A 101 20.12 -9.39 -10.62
N PHE A 102 19.53 -9.34 -9.43
CA PHE A 102 19.78 -10.38 -8.43
C PHE A 102 19.18 -11.74 -8.81
N ASP A 103 18.00 -11.78 -9.43
CA ASP A 103 17.43 -13.02 -9.98
C ASP A 103 18.39 -13.65 -11.01
N LEU A 104 19.00 -12.83 -11.88
CA LEU A 104 19.96 -13.29 -12.87
C LEU A 104 21.25 -13.79 -12.22
N LEU A 105 21.81 -13.04 -11.27
CA LEU A 105 23.06 -13.40 -10.58
C LEU A 105 22.91 -14.66 -9.72
N GLU A 106 21.77 -14.81 -9.03
CA GLU A 106 21.40 -16.03 -8.30
C GLU A 106 21.31 -17.23 -9.24
N SER A 107 20.70 -17.06 -10.42
CA SER A 107 20.58 -18.13 -11.41
C SER A 107 21.90 -18.53 -12.06
N GLU A 108 22.81 -17.56 -12.25
CA GLU A 108 24.13 -17.82 -12.82
C GLU A 108 25.01 -18.61 -11.86
N ARG A 109 24.82 -18.42 -10.54
CA ARG A 109 25.60 -19.04 -9.48
C ARG A 109 24.70 -19.81 -8.52
N ASP A 110 23.91 -20.73 -9.08
CA ASP A 110 23.04 -21.64 -8.33
C ASP A 110 23.82 -22.59 -7.40
N ASP A 111 25.13 -22.70 -7.59
CA ASP A 111 26.05 -23.43 -6.72
C ASP A 111 26.43 -22.66 -5.43
N CYS A 112 26.14 -21.36 -5.34
CA CYS A 112 26.49 -20.50 -4.21
C CYS A 112 25.29 -20.20 -3.29
N VAL A 113 25.59 -19.77 -2.07
CA VAL A 113 24.59 -19.23 -1.14
C VAL A 113 24.67 -17.72 -1.17
N PHE A 114 23.56 -17.05 -1.48
CA PHE A 114 23.45 -15.59 -1.41
C PHE A 114 22.89 -15.16 -0.05
N VAL A 115 23.56 -14.21 0.59
CA VAL A 115 23.13 -13.58 1.84
C VAL A 115 22.99 -12.09 1.59
N TYR A 116 21.77 -11.59 1.72
CA TYR A 116 21.46 -10.17 1.56
C TYR A 116 21.30 -9.52 2.92
N VAL A 117 21.95 -8.38 3.11
CA VAL A 117 21.74 -7.48 4.26
C VAL A 117 21.10 -6.22 3.69
N THR A 118 19.85 -5.94 4.06
CA THR A 118 19.06 -4.85 3.46
C THR A 118 18.14 -4.24 4.51
N HIS A 119 17.79 -2.98 4.33
CA HIS A 119 16.71 -2.32 5.05
C HIS A 119 15.44 -2.17 4.19
N ASP A 120 15.52 -2.48 2.88
CA ASP A 120 14.38 -2.50 1.97
C ASP A 120 13.57 -3.80 2.13
N LEU A 121 12.46 -3.71 2.87
CA LEU A 121 11.54 -4.83 3.06
C LEU A 121 10.91 -5.31 1.75
N ASP A 122 10.68 -4.43 0.77
CA ASP A 122 10.13 -4.84 -0.53
C ASP A 122 11.15 -5.69 -1.31
N PHE A 123 12.45 -5.39 -1.17
CA PHE A 123 13.51 -6.25 -1.70
C PHE A 123 13.55 -7.61 -0.99
N ALA A 124 13.49 -7.64 0.35
CA ALA A 124 13.48 -8.90 1.11
C ALA A 124 12.33 -9.82 0.68
N VAL A 125 11.10 -9.30 0.56
CA VAL A 125 9.93 -10.07 0.10
C VAL A 125 10.04 -10.52 -1.35
N SER A 126 10.81 -9.81 -2.19
CA SER A 126 11.02 -10.23 -3.58
C SER A 126 11.77 -11.57 -3.68
N ARG A 127 12.57 -11.93 -2.67
CA ARG A 127 13.35 -13.19 -2.60
C ARG A 127 12.48 -14.35 -2.10
N ARG A 128 11.55 -14.83 -2.94
CA ARG A 128 10.45 -15.78 -2.57
C ARG A 128 10.84 -17.08 -1.85
N ASN A 129 12.10 -17.52 -1.96
CA ASN A 129 12.59 -18.75 -1.33
C ASN A 129 13.68 -18.48 -0.28
N ALA A 130 13.89 -17.22 0.10
CA ALA A 130 14.89 -16.88 1.09
C ALA A 130 14.41 -17.21 2.51
N VAL A 131 15.36 -17.61 3.35
CA VAL A 131 15.17 -17.57 4.80
C VAL A 131 15.33 -16.12 5.23
N ASN A 132 14.23 -15.51 5.69
CA ASN A 132 14.25 -14.15 6.19
C ASN A 132 14.74 -14.16 7.65
N VAL A 133 15.72 -13.32 7.98
CA VAL A 133 16.25 -13.19 9.34
C VAL A 133 16.10 -11.75 9.79
N TRP A 134 15.43 -11.55 10.91
CA TRP A 134 15.27 -10.24 11.53
C TRP A 134 16.39 -10.01 12.55
N VAL A 135 17.18 -8.95 12.36
CA VAL A 135 18.16 -8.49 13.35
C VAL A 135 17.54 -7.42 14.25
N LYS A 136 17.23 -7.76 15.50
CA LYS A 136 16.54 -6.88 16.48
C LYS A 136 17.46 -5.85 17.09
N GLY A 137 18.72 -6.21 17.32
CA GLY A 137 19.70 -5.29 17.86
C GLY A 137 21.03 -5.94 18.22
N TYR A 138 21.98 -5.10 18.62
CA TYR A 138 23.29 -5.52 19.09
C TYR A 138 23.62 -4.79 20.39
N ASN A 139 23.95 -5.53 21.44
CA ASN A 139 24.24 -4.95 22.75
C ASN A 139 25.75 -4.67 22.98
N GLY A 140 26.56 -4.69 21.92
CA GLY A 140 28.02 -4.57 22.02
C GLY A 140 28.75 -5.90 22.25
N LYS A 141 28.03 -7.00 22.49
CA LYS A 141 28.60 -8.35 22.68
C LYS A 141 27.89 -9.44 21.89
N ALA A 142 26.56 -9.36 21.79
CA ALA A 142 25.73 -10.36 21.14
C ALA A 142 24.68 -9.69 20.26
N TRP A 143 24.42 -10.32 19.13
CA TRP A 143 23.30 -10.00 18.25
C TRP A 143 22.04 -10.67 18.78
N ASP A 144 20.97 -9.89 18.86
CA ASP A 144 19.61 -10.38 19.04
C ASP A 144 18.99 -10.47 17.65
N TRP A 145 18.69 -11.67 17.20
CA TRP A 145 18.11 -11.94 15.89
C TRP A 145 17.18 -13.15 15.96
N GLU A 146 16.24 -13.22 15.03
CA GLU A 146 15.33 -14.37 14.89
C GLU A 146 15.07 -14.66 13.42
N GLU A 147 14.84 -15.93 13.10
CA GLU A 147 14.26 -16.30 11.81
C GLU A 147 12.82 -15.79 11.75
N PHE A 148 12.47 -15.24 10.60
CA PHE A 148 11.18 -14.64 10.38
C PHE A 148 10.24 -15.67 9.77
N ASP A 149 9.28 -16.12 10.57
CA ASP A 149 8.13 -16.85 10.05
C ASP A 149 7.03 -15.89 9.61
N ASN A 150 6.47 -16.13 8.43
CA ASN A 150 5.30 -15.41 7.96
C ASN A 150 4.12 -15.58 8.94
N VAL A 151 3.39 -14.49 9.15
CA VAL A 151 2.21 -14.50 10.00
C VAL A 151 1.06 -15.10 9.20
N ASP A 152 0.60 -16.29 9.58
CA ASP A 152 -0.50 -16.96 8.90
C ASP A 152 -1.71 -16.04 8.73
N GLY A 153 -2.18 -15.90 7.48
CA GLY A 153 -3.33 -15.06 7.14
C GLY A 153 -3.02 -13.57 6.93
N LEU A 154 -1.75 -13.15 6.98
CA LEU A 154 -1.31 -11.83 6.56
C LEU A 154 -0.43 -11.90 5.29
N PRO A 155 -0.44 -10.86 4.46
CA PRO A 155 0.59 -10.67 3.44
C PRO A 155 1.98 -10.62 4.08
N GLU A 156 2.97 -11.24 3.43
CA GLU A 156 4.36 -11.32 3.93
C GLU A 156 4.98 -9.95 4.22
N LEU A 157 4.84 -9.00 3.30
CA LEU A 157 5.32 -7.62 3.49
C LEU A 157 4.66 -6.92 4.69
N LEU A 158 3.36 -7.14 4.91
CA LEU A 158 2.67 -6.57 6.07
C LEU A 158 3.17 -7.24 7.37
N SER A 159 3.38 -8.55 7.34
CA SER A 159 3.94 -9.31 8.46
C SER A 159 5.30 -8.75 8.88
N LEU A 160 6.19 -8.51 7.91
CA LEU A 160 7.53 -7.95 8.14
C LEU A 160 7.47 -6.55 8.75
N ARG A 161 6.63 -5.67 8.19
CA ARG A 161 6.44 -4.31 8.70
C ARG A 161 5.89 -4.29 10.13
N VAL A 162 4.96 -5.19 10.44
CA VAL A 162 4.32 -5.28 11.75
C VAL A 162 5.31 -5.77 12.81
N LYS A 163 5.97 -6.91 12.59
CA LYS A 163 6.98 -7.45 13.52
C LYS A 163 8.17 -6.50 13.68
N GLY A 164 8.46 -5.74 12.63
CA GLY A 164 9.51 -4.76 12.61
C GLY A 164 9.24 -3.44 13.28
N SER A 165 7.97 -3.15 13.56
CA SER A 165 7.62 -1.90 14.20
C SER A 165 8.06 -1.90 15.66
N ARG A 166 8.61 -0.76 16.07
CA ARG A 166 8.93 -0.47 17.47
C ARG A 166 7.74 0.13 18.23
N GLU A 167 6.74 0.60 17.49
CA GLU A 167 5.55 1.29 17.98
C GLU A 167 4.31 0.44 17.77
N SER A 168 3.21 0.81 18.42
CA SER A 168 1.92 0.17 18.15
C SER A 168 1.52 0.39 16.68
N VAL A 169 0.92 -0.63 16.07
CA VAL A 169 0.56 -0.60 14.64
C VAL A 169 -0.90 -0.20 14.47
N VAL A 170 -1.17 0.70 13.51
CA VAL A 170 -2.52 1.07 13.06
C VAL A 170 -2.70 0.61 11.62
N LEU A 171 -3.56 -0.37 11.42
CA LEU A 171 -3.94 -0.86 10.09
C LEU A 171 -5.07 -0.02 9.51
N VAL A 172 -4.91 0.45 8.28
CA VAL A 172 -5.89 1.31 7.59
C VAL A 172 -6.31 0.72 6.24
N GLU A 173 -7.42 1.19 5.67
CA GLU A 173 -7.87 0.77 4.34
C GLU A 173 -6.95 1.33 3.23
N GLY A 174 -7.08 0.75 2.03
CA GLY A 174 -6.40 1.23 0.84
C GLY A 174 -4.90 0.93 0.80
N ASP A 175 -4.18 1.73 0.02
CA ASP A 175 -2.74 1.66 -0.23
C ASP A 175 -2.04 2.95 0.26
N TYR A 176 -0.73 3.06 0.10
CA TYR A 176 0.05 4.25 0.49
C TYR A 176 -0.40 5.55 -0.20
N ASP A 177 -1.03 5.49 -1.36
CA ASP A 177 -1.54 6.67 -2.07
C ASP A 177 -2.97 7.08 -1.64
N SER A 178 -3.62 6.27 -0.79
CA SER A 178 -4.98 6.52 -0.30
C SER A 178 -5.05 7.71 0.65
N TRP A 179 -6.27 8.25 0.78
CA TRP A 179 -6.56 9.26 1.79
C TRP A 179 -6.45 8.71 3.21
N ASP A 180 -6.76 7.43 3.41
CA ASP A 180 -6.55 6.72 4.67
C ASP A 180 -5.12 6.86 5.14
N TYR A 181 -4.15 6.42 4.34
CA TYR A 181 -2.74 6.50 4.71
C TYR A 181 -2.29 7.94 4.94
N LYS A 182 -2.64 8.86 4.02
CA LYS A 182 -2.23 10.27 4.08
C LYS A 182 -2.72 10.99 5.33
N ILE A 183 -3.99 10.80 5.71
CA ILE A 183 -4.57 11.47 6.88
C ILE A 183 -4.09 10.79 8.16
N TYR A 184 -4.20 9.46 8.24
CA TYR A 184 -3.94 8.75 9.49
C TYR A 184 -2.46 8.75 9.87
N SER A 185 -1.52 8.80 8.92
CA SER A 185 -0.09 8.95 9.22
C SER A 185 0.24 10.27 9.90
N VAL A 186 -0.57 11.31 9.70
CA VAL A 186 -0.42 12.62 10.37
C VAL A 186 -1.17 12.62 11.70
N VAL A 187 -2.37 12.05 11.76
CA VAL A 187 -3.22 12.03 12.96
C VAL A 187 -2.63 11.13 14.06
N TYR A 188 -2.05 9.98 13.68
CA TYR A 188 -1.48 9.00 14.61
C TYR A 188 0.05 8.95 14.44
N SER A 189 0.70 10.10 14.54
CA SER A 189 2.15 10.24 14.34
C SER A 189 3.01 9.42 15.31
N ASP A 190 2.45 9.04 16.47
CA ASP A 190 3.11 8.22 17.49
C ASP A 190 2.93 6.70 17.24
N PHE A 191 2.36 6.34 16.09
CA PHE A 191 2.06 4.97 15.69
C PHE A 191 2.66 4.66 14.32
N THR A 192 2.92 3.38 14.08
CA THR A 192 3.23 2.90 12.74
C THR A 192 1.93 2.64 11.97
N VAL A 193 1.56 3.57 11.09
CA VAL A 193 0.39 3.45 10.21
C VAL A 193 0.72 2.61 8.99
N LEU A 194 -0.03 1.52 8.77
CA LEU A 194 0.18 0.59 7.67
C LEU A 194 -1.11 0.38 6.85
N PRO A 195 -1.09 0.64 5.53
CA PRO A 195 -2.22 0.31 4.68
C PRO A 195 -2.33 -1.21 4.52
N SER A 196 -3.56 -1.71 4.54
CA SER A 196 -3.85 -3.14 4.40
C SER A 196 -3.78 -3.65 2.94
N GLY A 197 -3.73 -2.75 1.95
CA GLY A 197 -3.83 -3.09 0.53
C GLY A 197 -5.24 -3.49 0.09
N GLY A 198 -6.25 -3.24 0.93
CA GLY A 198 -7.64 -3.60 0.67
C GLY A 198 -8.62 -2.77 1.47
N GLY A 199 -9.90 -3.13 1.43
CA GLY A 199 -10.94 -2.42 2.19
C GLY A 199 -11.10 -2.94 3.62
N ALA A 200 -12.17 -2.50 4.28
CA ALA A 200 -12.50 -2.81 5.68
C ALA A 200 -12.35 -4.29 6.07
N ARG A 201 -12.68 -5.22 5.16
CA ARG A 201 -12.55 -6.66 5.42
C ARG A 201 -11.11 -7.09 5.67
N SER A 202 -10.16 -6.55 4.91
CA SER A 202 -8.74 -6.84 5.07
C SER A 202 -8.25 -6.32 6.42
N VAL A 203 -8.58 -5.06 6.74
CA VAL A 203 -8.27 -4.44 8.04
C VAL A 203 -8.84 -5.27 9.19
N ILE A 204 -10.12 -5.64 9.13
CA ILE A 204 -10.77 -6.47 10.17
C ILE A 204 -10.06 -7.82 10.31
N ASN A 205 -9.77 -8.50 9.20
CA ASN A 205 -9.13 -9.82 9.23
C ASN A 205 -7.73 -9.73 9.85
N TYR A 206 -6.88 -8.85 9.32
CA TYR A 206 -5.50 -8.71 9.77
C TYR A 206 -5.41 -8.23 11.21
N THR A 207 -6.26 -7.28 11.61
CA THR A 207 -6.32 -6.82 13.02
C THR A 207 -6.70 -7.96 13.95
N ASN A 208 -7.72 -8.76 13.62
CA ASN A 208 -8.10 -9.91 14.45
C ASN A 208 -6.98 -10.96 14.51
N THR A 209 -6.33 -11.26 13.39
CA THR A 209 -5.20 -12.19 13.34
C THR A 209 -4.06 -11.72 14.25
N LEU A 210 -3.64 -10.47 14.11
CA LEU A 210 -2.54 -9.92 14.92
C LEU A 210 -2.89 -9.85 16.41
N ARG A 211 -4.13 -9.47 16.76
CA ARG A 211 -4.57 -9.40 18.16
C ARG A 211 -4.74 -10.77 18.81
N GLY A 212 -4.96 -11.81 18.01
CA GLY A 212 -5.04 -13.20 18.48
C GLY A 212 -3.69 -13.84 18.80
N MET A 213 -2.57 -13.16 18.52
CA MET A 213 -1.23 -13.68 18.75
C MET A 213 -0.64 -13.20 20.08
N ASP A 214 -0.23 -14.15 20.94
CA ASP A 214 0.28 -13.87 22.29
C ASP A 214 1.47 -12.90 22.31
N HIS A 215 2.38 -13.02 21.34
CA HIS A 215 3.57 -12.16 21.24
C HIS A 215 3.27 -10.75 20.71
N MET A 216 2.10 -10.55 20.08
CA MET A 216 1.67 -9.27 19.52
C MET A 216 0.86 -8.42 20.52
N HIS A 217 0.53 -8.96 21.71
CA HIS A 217 -0.14 -8.19 22.76
C HIS A 217 0.61 -6.92 23.16
N ARG A 218 1.94 -6.90 23.02
CA ARG A 218 2.77 -5.71 23.28
C ARG A 218 2.48 -4.57 22.30
N LEU A 219 2.21 -4.87 21.04
CA LEU A 219 2.02 -3.89 19.97
C LEU A 219 0.56 -3.41 19.85
N LYS A 220 -0.37 -4.04 20.60
CA LYS A 220 -1.81 -3.73 20.66
C LYS A 220 -2.38 -3.25 19.32
N PRO A 221 -2.26 -4.04 18.24
CA PRO A 221 -2.60 -3.57 16.91
C PRO A 221 -4.06 -3.12 16.84
N VAL A 222 -4.27 -2.01 16.15
CA VAL A 222 -5.56 -1.36 15.96
C VAL A 222 -5.90 -1.33 14.48
N GLY A 223 -7.18 -1.51 14.14
CA GLY A 223 -7.69 -1.31 12.79
C GLY A 223 -8.53 -0.04 12.71
N ILE A 224 -8.39 0.75 11.66
CA ILE A 224 -9.29 1.86 11.33
C ILE A 224 -9.96 1.57 10.00
N ILE A 225 -11.28 1.70 9.98
CA ILE A 225 -12.10 1.43 8.81
C ILE A 225 -13.07 2.57 8.52
N ASP A 226 -13.53 2.61 7.29
CA ASP A 226 -14.67 3.41 6.89
C ASP A 226 -15.95 2.95 7.59
N ARG A 227 -16.84 3.90 7.87
CA ARG A 227 -18.17 3.58 8.40
C ARG A 227 -18.97 2.73 7.42
N ASP A 228 -18.92 3.06 6.13
CA ASP A 228 -19.86 2.60 5.11
C ASP A 228 -21.31 2.75 5.63
N PHE A 229 -22.11 1.68 5.54
CA PHE A 229 -23.49 1.61 6.06
C PHE A 229 -23.58 0.79 7.36
N ARG A 230 -22.49 0.69 8.15
CA ARG A 230 -22.52 -0.03 9.43
C ARG A 230 -23.42 0.68 10.43
N THR A 231 -24.15 -0.11 11.21
CA THR A 231 -24.95 0.40 12.32
C THR A 231 -24.04 0.75 13.50
N ASP A 232 -24.52 1.58 14.42
CA ASP A 232 -23.75 1.88 15.64
C ASP A 232 -23.48 0.62 16.47
N MET A 233 -24.39 -0.36 16.44
CA MET A 233 -24.19 -1.66 17.09
C MET A 233 -23.03 -2.45 16.48
N ASP A 234 -22.91 -2.46 15.14
CA ASP A 234 -21.79 -3.11 14.45
C ASP A 234 -20.45 -2.44 14.81
N ILE A 235 -20.46 -1.11 14.85
CA ILE A 235 -19.28 -0.32 15.21
C ILE A 235 -18.84 -0.64 16.63
N SER A 236 -19.76 -0.62 17.61
CA SER A 236 -19.45 -0.99 19.00
C SER A 236 -18.91 -2.43 19.12
N SER A 237 -19.43 -3.37 18.31
CA SER A 237 -18.90 -4.74 18.28
C SER A 237 -17.48 -4.83 17.72
N LEU A 238 -17.12 -3.96 16.77
CA LEU A 238 -15.78 -3.90 16.18
C LEU A 238 -14.79 -3.20 17.12
N GLU A 239 -15.23 -2.15 17.81
CA GLU A 239 -14.40 -1.42 18.79
C GLU A 239 -13.94 -2.34 19.92
N ALA A 240 -14.82 -3.23 20.40
CA ALA A 240 -14.47 -4.26 21.37
C ALA A 240 -13.34 -5.21 20.90
N LYS A 241 -13.12 -5.29 19.58
CA LYS A 241 -12.05 -6.08 18.95
C LYS A 241 -10.84 -5.21 18.55
N GLY A 242 -10.79 -3.94 18.97
CA GLY A 242 -9.73 -3.00 18.62
C GLY A 242 -9.81 -2.48 17.18
N ILE A 243 -11.02 -2.48 16.59
CA ILE A 243 -11.26 -1.97 15.23
C ILE A 243 -12.22 -0.78 15.34
N TYR A 244 -11.77 0.40 14.94
CA TYR A 244 -12.53 1.65 15.07
C TYR A 244 -13.02 2.10 13.71
N ALA A 245 -14.27 2.52 13.63
CA ALA A 245 -14.82 3.11 12.42
C ALA A 245 -14.83 4.64 12.56
N ILE A 246 -14.51 5.36 11.48
CA ILE A 246 -14.78 6.80 11.42
C ILE A 246 -16.28 7.07 11.53
N ASN A 247 -16.64 8.30 11.92
CA ASN A 247 -18.05 8.69 12.04
C ASN A 247 -18.69 9.13 10.69
N THR A 248 -17.91 9.17 9.61
CA THR A 248 -18.37 9.55 8.26
C THR A 248 -18.38 8.38 7.30
N TYR A 249 -19.14 8.46 6.20
CA TYR A 249 -19.33 7.33 5.26
C TYR A 249 -18.01 6.75 4.73
N LYS A 250 -17.07 7.61 4.34
CA LYS A 250 -15.73 7.28 3.83
C LYS A 250 -14.68 8.25 4.37
N VAL A 251 -13.40 7.90 4.31
CA VAL A 251 -12.30 8.78 4.75
C VAL A 251 -12.30 10.13 4.03
N GLU A 252 -12.66 10.21 2.75
CA GLU A 252 -12.66 11.50 2.03
C GLU A 252 -13.75 12.44 2.54
N ASN A 253 -14.72 11.94 3.28
CA ASN A 253 -15.71 12.78 3.93
C ASN A 253 -15.14 13.60 5.08
N LEU A 254 -14.01 13.19 5.67
CA LEU A 254 -13.32 14.00 6.68
C LEU A 254 -12.90 15.35 6.10
N LEU A 255 -12.52 15.40 4.81
CA LEU A 255 -12.22 16.64 4.07
C LEU A 255 -13.44 17.57 3.97
N VAL A 256 -14.65 17.04 4.06
CA VAL A 256 -15.90 17.81 3.94
C VAL A 256 -16.51 18.13 5.30
N SER A 257 -15.90 17.68 6.40
CA SER A 257 -16.41 17.96 7.74
C SER A 257 -16.38 19.45 8.03
N ARG A 258 -17.39 19.92 8.77
CA ARG A 258 -17.56 21.34 9.10
C ARG A 258 -16.30 21.93 9.74
N VAL A 259 -15.73 21.22 10.72
CA VAL A 259 -14.54 21.68 11.45
C VAL A 259 -13.29 21.75 10.58
N VAL A 260 -13.15 20.86 9.60
CA VAL A 260 -12.02 20.85 8.65
C VAL A 260 -12.14 22.00 7.66
N ILE A 261 -13.35 22.27 7.17
CA ILE A 261 -13.61 23.42 6.27
C ILE A 261 -13.39 24.74 7.01
N GLU A 262 -13.84 24.86 8.26
CA GLU A 262 -13.60 26.04 9.10
C GLU A 262 -12.10 26.27 9.32
N ALA A 263 -11.36 25.24 9.76
CA ALA A 263 -9.92 25.32 9.95
C ALA A 263 -9.17 25.66 8.65
N PHE A 264 -9.62 25.12 7.51
CA PHE A 264 -9.08 25.46 6.20
C PHE A 264 -9.25 26.96 5.90
N MET A 265 -10.45 27.49 6.08
CA MET A 265 -10.75 28.91 5.80
C MET A 265 -9.95 29.84 6.70
N GLU A 266 -9.76 29.48 7.97
CA GLU A 266 -8.89 30.21 8.89
C GLU A 266 -7.43 30.24 8.40
N CYS A 267 -6.89 29.08 8.01
CA CYS A 267 -5.52 28.98 7.48
C CYS A 267 -5.37 29.74 6.14
N ALA A 268 -6.41 29.75 5.31
CA ALA A 268 -6.47 30.51 4.07
C ALA A 268 -6.79 32.01 4.28
N SER A 269 -6.84 32.50 5.53
CA SER A 269 -7.07 33.89 5.90
C SER A 269 -8.41 34.48 5.40
N TYR A 270 -9.47 33.67 5.37
CA TYR A 270 -10.81 34.14 5.06
C TYR A 270 -11.31 35.06 6.18
N THR A 271 -11.93 36.18 5.82
CA THR A 271 -12.68 36.99 6.79
C THR A 271 -13.94 36.25 7.26
N LYS A 272 -14.48 36.62 8.42
CA LYS A 272 -15.72 36.00 8.95
C LYS A 272 -16.90 36.05 7.98
N ASP A 273 -17.05 37.15 7.23
CA ASP A 273 -18.10 37.31 6.22
C ASP A 273 -17.89 36.37 5.03
N GLN A 274 -16.66 36.26 4.52
CA GLN A 274 -16.31 35.32 3.45
C GLN A 274 -16.53 33.87 3.88
N ALA A 275 -16.09 33.51 5.10
CA ALA A 275 -16.25 32.17 5.63
C ALA A 275 -17.73 31.78 5.79
N SER A 276 -18.57 32.69 6.31
CA SER A 276 -20.02 32.46 6.43
C SER A 276 -20.67 32.22 5.07
N LYS A 277 -20.39 33.07 4.08
CA LYS A 277 -20.96 32.94 2.72
C LYS A 277 -20.48 31.66 2.02
N ALA A 278 -19.20 31.32 2.16
CA ALA A 278 -18.66 30.08 1.64
C ALA A 278 -19.36 28.88 2.28
N MET A 279 -19.50 28.86 3.60
CA MET A 279 -20.18 27.78 4.32
C MET A 279 -21.64 27.61 3.89
N ASP A 280 -22.40 28.70 3.74
CA ASP A 280 -23.78 28.65 3.27
C ASP A 280 -23.88 28.05 1.86
N HIS A 281 -22.98 28.45 0.95
CA HIS A 281 -22.91 27.90 -0.40
C HIS A 281 -22.56 26.40 -0.40
N ILE A 282 -21.63 25.98 0.48
CA ILE A 282 -21.24 24.58 0.63
C ILE A 282 -22.41 23.75 1.15
N ILE A 283 -23.09 24.19 2.20
CA ILE A 283 -24.24 23.48 2.78
C ILE A 283 -25.33 23.28 1.71
N LEU A 284 -25.65 24.33 0.95
CA LEU A 284 -26.62 24.25 -0.14
C LEU A 284 -26.18 23.25 -1.22
N GLY A 285 -24.93 23.36 -1.69
CA GLY A 285 -24.40 22.46 -2.72
C GLY A 285 -24.37 20.99 -2.28
N VAL A 286 -23.98 20.71 -1.03
CA VAL A 286 -24.00 19.35 -0.48
C VAL A 286 -25.43 18.82 -0.40
N LYS A 287 -26.39 19.62 0.07
CA LYS A 287 -27.81 19.24 0.10
C LYS A 287 -28.35 18.89 -1.28
N GLU A 288 -28.04 19.69 -2.29
CA GLU A 288 -28.46 19.44 -3.67
C GLU A 288 -27.88 18.13 -4.19
N LYS A 289 -26.58 17.87 -3.97
CA LYS A 289 -25.94 16.62 -4.40
C LYS A 289 -26.50 15.38 -3.71
N ILE A 290 -26.87 15.47 -2.45
CA ILE A 290 -27.54 14.36 -1.74
C ILE A 290 -28.94 14.14 -2.31
N LYS A 291 -29.71 15.20 -2.55
CA LYS A 291 -31.05 15.10 -3.17
C LYS A 291 -30.99 14.47 -4.56
N GLU A 292 -30.04 14.88 -5.40
CA GLU A 292 -29.80 14.30 -6.73
C GLU A 292 -29.48 12.79 -6.67
N ASN A 293 -28.84 12.33 -5.59
CA ASN A 293 -28.40 10.94 -5.42
C ASN A 293 -29.28 10.14 -4.45
N ARG A 294 -30.39 10.69 -3.96
CA ARG A 294 -31.18 10.16 -2.84
C ARG A 294 -31.53 8.68 -3.03
N ASP A 295 -32.14 8.34 -4.16
CA ASP A 295 -32.60 6.96 -4.43
C ASP A 295 -31.44 5.97 -4.45
N ARG A 296 -30.29 6.38 -4.98
CA ARG A 296 -29.07 5.55 -5.01
C ARG A 296 -28.47 5.39 -3.61
N ILE A 297 -28.57 6.39 -2.73
CA ILE A 297 -28.13 6.27 -1.33
C ILE A 297 -29.01 5.25 -0.62
N VAL A 298 -30.33 5.42 -0.71
CA VAL A 298 -31.32 4.52 -0.09
C VAL A 298 -31.10 3.08 -0.57
N ALA A 299 -31.01 2.87 -1.88
CA ALA A 299 -30.80 1.54 -2.45
C ALA A 299 -29.52 0.87 -1.94
N ASN A 300 -28.40 1.61 -1.86
CA ASN A 300 -27.13 1.06 -1.38
C ASN A 300 -27.16 0.73 0.11
N ALA A 301 -27.78 1.59 0.93
CA ALA A 301 -27.93 1.38 2.37
C ALA A 301 -28.79 0.16 2.66
N VAL A 302 -29.93 0.02 1.97
CA VAL A 302 -30.82 -1.15 2.08
C VAL A 302 -30.09 -2.41 1.60
N ALA A 303 -29.43 -2.37 0.44
CA ALA A 303 -28.67 -3.51 -0.07
C ALA A 303 -27.52 -3.93 0.86
N SER A 304 -26.89 -2.97 1.55
CA SER A 304 -25.87 -3.26 2.57
C SER A 304 -26.49 -3.95 3.79
N SER A 305 -27.61 -3.42 4.29
CA SER A 305 -28.34 -3.97 5.45
C SER A 305 -28.83 -5.40 5.18
N VAL A 306 -29.36 -5.65 3.98
CA VAL A 306 -29.79 -6.99 3.56
C VAL A 306 -28.59 -7.94 3.48
N ARG A 307 -27.48 -7.53 2.84
CA ARG A 307 -26.27 -8.35 2.77
C ARG A 307 -25.75 -8.72 4.15
N GLU A 308 -25.78 -7.80 5.11
CA GLU A 308 -25.35 -8.07 6.48
C GLU A 308 -26.24 -9.10 7.17
N LYS A 309 -27.56 -8.95 7.06
CA LYS A 309 -28.51 -9.95 7.59
C LYS A 309 -28.24 -11.34 7.05
N PHE A 310 -27.99 -11.47 5.74
CA PHE A 310 -27.64 -12.76 5.13
C PHE A 310 -26.25 -13.26 5.54
N ARG A 311 -25.29 -12.37 5.80
CA ARG A 311 -23.95 -12.75 6.29
C ARG A 311 -23.97 -13.27 7.73
N SER A 312 -24.91 -12.80 8.54
CA SER A 312 -25.10 -13.25 9.92
C SER A 312 -25.67 -14.68 10.03
N ILE A 313 -26.08 -15.30 8.92
CA ILE A 313 -26.54 -16.69 8.90
C ILE A 313 -25.37 -17.59 9.32
N GLY A 314 -25.52 -18.25 10.47
CA GLY A 314 -24.60 -19.29 10.91
C GLY A 314 -24.63 -20.48 9.96
N LEU A 315 -23.67 -20.54 9.03
CA LEU A 315 -23.53 -21.63 8.06
C LEU A 315 -22.63 -22.77 8.57
N GLY A 316 -22.01 -22.62 9.74
CA GLY A 316 -21.10 -23.63 10.29
C GLY A 316 -21.82 -24.78 10.98
N HIS A 317 -21.54 -26.03 10.56
CA HIS A 317 -22.00 -27.28 11.18
C HIS A 317 -23.52 -27.49 11.24
N ALA A 318 -24.31 -26.78 10.41
CA ALA A 318 -25.76 -26.97 10.34
C ALA A 318 -26.12 -28.18 9.47
N ASP A 319 -27.00 -29.04 9.96
CA ASP A 319 -27.69 -30.03 9.11
C ASP A 319 -28.60 -29.33 8.07
N ALA A 320 -29.09 -30.10 7.10
CA ALA A 320 -29.88 -29.56 5.99
C ALA A 320 -31.17 -28.84 6.43
N ASP A 321 -31.80 -29.26 7.52
CA ASP A 321 -33.05 -28.67 8.01
C ASP A 321 -32.78 -27.41 8.84
N SER A 322 -31.76 -27.43 9.68
CA SER A 322 -31.24 -26.25 10.39
C SER A 322 -30.83 -25.15 9.41
N LEU A 323 -30.15 -25.51 8.32
CA LEU A 323 -29.78 -24.56 7.27
C LEU A 323 -31.00 -23.93 6.59
N ARG A 324 -32.00 -24.75 6.20
CA ARG A 324 -33.25 -24.27 5.59
C ARG A 324 -33.99 -23.32 6.53
N HIS A 325 -34.06 -23.66 7.82
CA HIS A 325 -34.70 -22.84 8.83
C HIS A 325 -34.01 -21.48 8.99
N ASN A 326 -32.67 -21.46 9.09
CA ASN A 326 -31.90 -20.24 9.26
C ASN A 326 -32.06 -19.28 8.07
N VAL A 327 -32.02 -19.81 6.84
CA VAL A 327 -32.23 -19.01 5.63
C VAL A 327 -33.66 -18.46 5.57
N ALA A 328 -34.67 -19.30 5.86
CA ALA A 328 -36.07 -18.87 5.89
C ALA A 328 -36.34 -17.81 6.96
N SER A 329 -35.73 -17.94 8.14
CA SER A 329 -35.84 -16.95 9.23
C SER A 329 -35.30 -15.59 8.80
N VAL A 330 -34.12 -15.54 8.17
CA VAL A 330 -33.57 -14.28 7.67
C VAL A 330 -34.45 -13.70 6.57
N TYR A 331 -34.88 -14.51 5.59
CA TYR A 331 -35.76 -14.08 4.52
C TYR A 331 -37.06 -13.45 5.07
N ASN A 332 -37.70 -14.10 6.04
CA ASN A 332 -38.93 -13.59 6.67
C ASN A 332 -38.70 -12.35 7.54
N SER A 333 -37.47 -12.10 7.99
CA SER A 333 -37.11 -10.90 8.77
C SER A 333 -36.80 -9.67 7.89
N VAL A 334 -36.73 -9.84 6.57
CA VAL A 334 -36.41 -8.77 5.62
C VAL A 334 -37.71 -8.20 5.08
N ASP A 335 -38.11 -7.06 5.64
CA ASP A 335 -39.16 -6.20 5.09
C ASP A 335 -38.50 -5.08 4.28
N LEU A 336 -38.45 -5.24 2.96
CA LEU A 336 -37.77 -4.30 2.07
C LEU A 336 -38.46 -2.94 2.03
N ASP A 337 -39.78 -2.91 2.01
CA ASP A 337 -40.55 -1.66 1.92
C ASP A 337 -40.35 -0.83 3.18
N LYS A 338 -40.42 -1.46 4.35
CA LYS A 338 -40.12 -0.80 5.62
C LYS A 338 -38.67 -0.33 5.71
N MET A 339 -37.70 -1.13 5.28
CA MET A 339 -36.29 -0.70 5.26
C MET A 339 -36.07 0.51 4.36
N ILE A 340 -36.72 0.54 3.19
CA ILE A 340 -36.67 1.68 2.27
C ILE A 340 -37.29 2.91 2.92
N GLU A 341 -38.42 2.77 3.61
CA GLU A 341 -39.09 3.86 4.34
C GLU A 341 -38.21 4.41 5.47
N ASP A 342 -37.67 3.55 6.33
CA ASP A 342 -36.83 3.94 7.47
C ASP A 342 -35.55 4.68 7.02
N VAL A 343 -34.87 4.15 5.99
CA VAL A 343 -33.66 4.78 5.44
C VAL A 343 -34.01 6.08 4.74
N SER A 344 -35.11 6.12 3.99
CA SER A 344 -35.60 7.33 3.32
C SER A 344 -35.87 8.45 4.32
N ALA A 345 -36.58 8.15 5.41
CA ALA A 345 -36.87 9.11 6.48
C ALA A 345 -35.58 9.64 7.13
N THR A 346 -34.58 8.76 7.32
CA THR A 346 -33.27 9.15 7.87
C THR A 346 -32.53 10.12 6.94
N VAL A 347 -32.50 9.82 5.64
CA VAL A 347 -31.86 10.70 4.63
C VAL A 347 -32.56 12.06 4.58
N ASP A 348 -33.89 12.09 4.59
CA ASP A 348 -34.66 13.34 4.55
C ASP A 348 -34.45 14.17 5.83
N ALA A 349 -34.37 13.53 6.99
CA ALA A 349 -34.05 14.19 8.26
C ALA A 349 -32.66 14.84 8.23
N TYR A 350 -31.65 14.16 7.69
CA TYR A 350 -30.31 14.74 7.53
C TYR A 350 -30.30 15.94 6.58
N ILE A 351 -30.97 15.85 5.43
CA ILE A 351 -31.11 16.98 4.49
C ILE A 351 -31.82 18.17 5.16
N ALA A 352 -32.88 17.92 5.94
CA ALA A 352 -33.64 18.94 6.64
C ALA A 352 -32.80 19.64 7.72
N SER A 353 -31.98 18.89 8.46
CA SER A 353 -31.12 19.44 9.53
C SER A 353 -30.13 20.50 9.03
N GLY A 354 -29.58 20.32 7.82
CA GLY A 354 -28.49 21.14 7.29
C GLY A 354 -27.15 20.98 7.99
N ASP A 355 -27.04 19.99 8.87
CA ASP A 355 -25.78 19.60 9.48
C ASP A 355 -24.97 18.77 8.48
N ILE A 356 -23.85 19.35 8.02
CA ILE A 356 -22.95 18.71 7.07
C ILE A 356 -22.47 17.35 7.60
N ASP A 357 -22.08 17.28 8.87
CA ASP A 357 -21.45 16.07 9.42
C ASP A 357 -22.45 14.91 9.48
N ASN A 358 -23.71 15.20 9.82
CA ASN A 358 -24.79 14.19 9.74
C ASN A 358 -25.10 13.77 8.30
N MET A 359 -25.13 14.73 7.36
CA MET A 359 -25.32 14.43 5.93
C MET A 359 -24.22 13.54 5.36
N LEU A 360 -22.99 13.65 5.85
CA LEU A 360 -21.83 12.86 5.42
C LEU A 360 -21.80 11.43 5.98
N LYS A 361 -22.73 11.03 6.85
CA LYS A 361 -22.79 9.64 7.39
C LYS A 361 -23.22 8.61 6.35
N LEU A 362 -24.04 9.00 5.37
CA LEU A 362 -24.64 8.09 4.39
C LEU A 362 -24.25 8.41 2.94
N TYR A 363 -23.42 9.44 2.74
CA TYR A 363 -23.11 9.96 1.41
C TYR A 363 -21.62 10.11 1.19
N SER A 364 -21.08 9.53 0.12
CA SER A 364 -19.67 9.67 -0.22
C SER A 364 -19.33 11.06 -0.74
N ALA A 365 -18.27 11.65 -0.19
CA ALA A 365 -17.80 12.97 -0.58
C ALA A 365 -17.35 13.06 -2.05
N LYS A 366 -16.79 11.97 -2.58
CA LYS A 366 -16.41 11.82 -3.99
C LYS A 366 -17.59 11.92 -4.97
N LYS A 367 -18.84 11.76 -4.50
CA LYS A 367 -20.03 11.88 -5.36
C LYS A 367 -20.51 13.32 -5.53
N GLY A 368 -19.74 14.31 -5.11
CA GLY A 368 -19.99 15.73 -5.40
C GLY A 368 -19.94 16.64 -4.18
N ALA A 369 -19.81 16.11 -2.97
CA ALA A 369 -19.64 16.96 -1.78
C ALA A 369 -18.30 17.71 -1.83
N LEU A 370 -17.22 17.05 -2.26
CA LEU A 370 -15.92 17.70 -2.49
C LEU A 370 -16.00 18.82 -3.54
N TYR A 371 -16.82 18.62 -4.58
CA TYR A 371 -17.06 19.65 -5.58
C TYR A 371 -17.80 20.86 -4.98
N ALA A 372 -18.81 20.63 -4.14
CA ALA A 372 -19.52 21.70 -3.44
C ALA A 372 -18.59 22.49 -2.51
N VAL A 373 -17.71 21.80 -1.76
CA VAL A 373 -16.67 22.42 -0.93
C VAL A 373 -15.74 23.28 -1.78
N ALA A 374 -15.12 22.69 -2.79
CA ALA A 374 -14.18 23.38 -3.66
C ALA A 374 -14.84 24.61 -4.32
N SER A 375 -16.05 24.45 -4.86
CA SER A 375 -16.78 25.55 -5.49
C SER A 375 -17.16 26.67 -4.50
N GLY A 376 -17.55 26.34 -3.26
CA GLY A 376 -17.84 27.36 -2.24
C GLY A 376 -16.61 28.10 -1.74
N LEU A 377 -15.44 27.48 -1.84
CA LEU A 377 -14.16 28.10 -1.56
C LEU A 377 -13.57 28.83 -2.78
N GLY A 378 -14.17 28.73 -3.97
CA GLY A 378 -13.62 29.31 -5.20
C GLY A 378 -12.39 28.58 -5.73
N LEU A 379 -12.26 27.28 -5.45
CA LEU A 379 -11.14 26.42 -5.82
C LEU A 379 -11.60 25.28 -6.75
N SER A 380 -10.64 24.62 -7.41
CA SER A 380 -10.87 23.29 -7.97
C SER A 380 -10.72 22.23 -6.88
N VAL A 381 -11.30 21.04 -7.08
CA VAL A 381 -11.16 19.92 -6.13
C VAL A 381 -9.69 19.56 -5.91
N VAL A 382 -8.90 19.48 -6.99
CA VAL A 382 -7.46 19.22 -6.92
C VAL A 382 -6.73 20.27 -6.10
N SER A 383 -7.01 21.56 -6.34
CA SER A 383 -6.38 22.65 -5.59
C SER A 383 -6.74 22.63 -4.10
N TYR A 384 -7.98 22.26 -3.78
CA TYR A 384 -8.43 22.09 -2.40
C TYR A 384 -7.71 20.93 -1.71
N GLU A 385 -7.66 19.76 -2.34
CA GLU A 385 -6.96 18.57 -1.85
C GLU A 385 -5.46 18.82 -1.63
N GLU A 386 -4.78 19.45 -2.59
CA GLU A 386 -3.36 19.82 -2.48
C GLU A 386 -3.10 20.85 -1.37
N GLN A 387 -4.01 21.80 -1.15
CA GLN A 387 -3.88 22.78 -0.08
C GLN A 387 -4.12 22.14 1.30
N ILE A 388 -5.11 21.27 1.44
CA ILE A 388 -5.33 20.49 2.67
C ILE A 388 -4.08 19.69 3.02
N MET A 389 -3.47 18.99 2.05
CA MET A 389 -2.25 18.21 2.29
C MET A 389 -1.08 19.09 2.74
N ARG A 390 -0.94 20.30 2.17
CA ARG A 390 0.06 21.28 2.61
C ARG A 390 -0.20 21.76 4.03
N TYR A 391 -1.46 22.03 4.40
CA TYR A 391 -1.81 22.46 5.76
C TYR A 391 -1.65 21.35 6.79
N LEU A 392 -2.00 20.11 6.45
CA LEU A 392 -1.77 18.92 7.29
C LEU A 392 -0.29 18.73 7.65
N SER A 393 0.60 19.04 6.72
CA SER A 393 2.05 18.87 6.88
C SER A 393 2.76 20.11 7.46
N SER A 394 2.04 21.20 7.74
CA SER A 394 2.63 22.49 8.12
C SER A 394 2.46 22.78 9.61
N ASP A 395 3.56 23.12 10.28
CA ASP A 395 3.52 23.57 11.68
C ASP A 395 2.81 24.92 11.87
N HIS A 396 2.71 25.73 10.80
CA HIS A 396 2.09 27.07 10.86
C HIS A 396 0.56 27.02 10.73
N CYS A 397 -0.01 25.89 10.31
CA CYS A 397 -1.44 25.69 10.08
C CYS A 397 -1.96 24.50 10.91
N SER A 398 -1.53 24.40 12.18
CA SER A 398 -1.89 23.28 13.06
C SER A 398 -3.41 23.10 13.21
N GLY A 399 -4.21 24.16 13.05
CA GLY A 399 -5.67 24.10 13.16
C GLY A 399 -6.31 23.06 12.22
N VAL A 400 -5.78 22.84 11.02
CA VAL A 400 -6.30 21.79 10.12
C VAL A 400 -5.99 20.40 10.67
N ARG A 401 -4.74 20.17 11.12
CA ARG A 401 -4.34 18.91 11.76
C ARG A 401 -5.17 18.64 13.02
N ASP A 402 -5.36 19.65 13.86
CA ASP A 402 -6.14 19.56 15.10
C ASP A 402 -7.62 19.26 14.80
N ALA A 403 -8.16 19.83 13.71
CA ALA A 403 -9.51 19.50 13.23
C ALA A 403 -9.62 18.02 12.84
N PHE A 404 -8.66 17.46 12.10
CA PHE A 404 -8.65 16.02 11.78
C PHE A 404 -8.52 15.15 13.03
N ILE A 405 -7.64 15.50 13.97
CA ILE A 405 -7.50 14.80 15.26
C ILE A 405 -8.83 14.79 16.02
N SER A 406 -9.58 15.90 16.00
CA SER A 406 -10.85 16.02 16.73
C SER A 406 -11.99 15.15 16.19
N ILE A 407 -11.92 14.72 14.93
CA ILE A 407 -12.98 13.94 14.26
C ILE A 407 -12.56 12.48 13.97
N CYS A 408 -11.28 12.15 14.11
CA CYS A 408 -10.79 10.79 13.98
C CYS A 408 -11.00 9.98 15.28
N PRO A 409 -11.13 8.65 15.19
CA PRO A 409 -11.29 7.80 16.37
C PRO A 409 -10.16 7.95 17.39
N VAL A 410 -10.51 8.01 18.67
CA VAL A 410 -9.51 7.95 19.74
C VAL A 410 -9.10 6.49 19.93
N ILE A 411 -7.83 6.18 19.67
CA ILE A 411 -7.28 4.83 19.77
C ILE A 411 -6.41 4.67 21.04
N PRO A 412 -6.37 3.48 21.66
CA PRO A 412 -5.56 3.23 22.84
C PRO A 412 -4.06 3.17 22.48
N GLY A 413 -3.24 3.81 23.31
CA GLY A 413 -1.77 3.74 23.27
C GLY A 413 -1.18 2.42 23.76
#